data_AF-A0A7Z8QG34-F1
#
_entry.id   AF-A0A7Z8QG34-F1
#
_cell.length_a   1.000
_cell.length_b   1.000
_cell.length_c   1.000
_cell.angle_alpha   90.00
_cell.angle_beta   90.00
_cell.angle_gamma   90.00
#
_symmetry.space_group_name_H-M   'P 1'
#
loop_
_entity.id
_entity.type
_entity.pdbx_description
1 polymer ?
#
loop_
_entity_poly.entity_id
_entity_poly.type
_entity_poly.pdbx_seq_one_letter_code
_entity_poly.pdbx_strand_id
1 'polypeptide(L)'
;MKRDKTIHNKSYSNLIEKLRLERKCLGLSQVEVAERLNLTQSEMSKLESGDRRMDIVEFKEILRVYRINENSKLNGFVMEFFGLER
;
A
#
# COMPACT_ATOMS: atom_id res chain seq x y z
N MET A 1 7.78 29.69 6.12
CA MET A 1 6.83 28.90 5.30
C MET A 1 6.64 27.53 5.96
N LYS A 2 5.56 27.33 6.72
CA LYS A 2 5.24 26.03 7.34
C LYS A 2 4.66 25.14 6.24
N ARG A 3 5.41 24.13 5.79
CA ARG A 3 4.88 23.11 4.87
C ARG A 3 3.73 22.40 5.55
N ASP A 4 2.56 22.36 4.90
CA ASP A 4 1.39 21.57 5.26
C ASP A 4 1.75 20.07 5.33
N LYS A 5 2.28 19.64 6.49
CA LYS A 5 2.60 18.24 6.77
C LYS A 5 1.34 17.37 6.89
N THR A 6 0.16 17.97 6.92
CA THR A 6 -1.09 17.34 7.31
C THR A 6 -1.82 16.66 6.16
N ILE A 7 -1.79 17.26 4.95
CA ILE A 7 -2.53 16.72 3.79
C ILE A 7 -1.86 15.44 3.26
N HIS A 8 -0.52 15.46 3.11
CA HIS A 8 0.23 14.28 2.66
C HIS A 8 0.10 13.10 3.62
N ASN A 9 -0.02 13.35 4.92
CA ASN A 9 -0.23 12.29 5.90
C ASN A 9 -1.60 11.62 5.72
N LYS A 10 -2.65 12.39 5.43
CA LYS A 10 -4.00 11.84 5.24
C LYS A 10 -4.10 10.97 3.98
N SER A 11 -3.58 11.44 2.84
CA SER A 11 -3.57 10.65 1.61
C SER A 11 -2.71 9.39 1.74
N TYR A 12 -1.54 9.49 2.37
CA TYR A 12 -0.68 8.33 2.64
C TYR A 12 -1.34 7.33 3.59
N SER A 13 -1.96 7.79 4.67
CA SER A 13 -2.68 6.91 5.61
C SER A 13 -3.82 6.17 4.92
N ASN A 14 -4.57 6.84 4.05
CA ASN A 14 -5.62 6.21 3.24
C ASN A 14 -5.06 5.15 2.28
N LEU A 15 -3.92 5.44 1.63
CA LEU A 15 -3.21 4.45 0.79
C LEU A 15 -2.85 3.20 1.58
N ILE A 16 -2.21 3.36 2.74
CA ILE A 16 -1.79 2.24 3.59
C ILE A 16 -2.99 1.44 4.08
N GLU A 17 -4.05 2.12 4.53
CA GLU A 17 -5.29 1.46 4.97
C GLU A 17 -5.91 0.64 3.83
N LYS A 18 -5.98 1.20 2.62
CA LYS A 18 -6.55 0.53 1.46
C LYS A 18 -5.74 -0.73 1.08
N LEU A 19 -4.41 -0.64 1.05
CA LEU A 19 -3.53 -1.78 0.80
C LEU A 19 -3.70 -2.86 1.88
N ARG A 20 -3.79 -2.47 3.15
CA ARG A 20 -4.02 -3.39 4.26
C ARG A 20 -5.36 -4.11 4.15
N LEU A 21 -6.42 -3.40 3.78
CA LEU A 21 -7.73 -4.02 3.55
C LEU A 21 -7.68 -5.00 2.38
N GLU A 22 -7.02 -4.62 1.29
CA GLU A 22 -6.88 -5.47 0.11
C GLU A 22 -6.11 -6.76 0.42
N ARG A 23 -5.01 -6.67 1.19
CA ARG A 23 -4.30 -7.85 1.70
C ARG A 23 -5.22 -8.82 2.41
N LYS A 24 -6.06 -8.31 3.31
CA LYS A 24 -7.02 -9.11 4.07
C LYS A 24 -8.09 -9.70 3.17
N CYS A 25 -8.59 -8.95 2.18
CA CYS A 25 -9.56 -9.45 1.20
C CYS A 25 -8.98 -10.60 0.36
N LEU A 26 -7.69 -10.57 0.06
CA LEU A 26 -6.98 -11.64 -0.63
C LEU A 26 -6.62 -12.83 0.29
N GLY A 27 -6.93 -12.76 1.59
CA GLY A 27 -6.61 -13.80 2.56
C GLY A 27 -5.12 -13.94 2.88
N LEU A 28 -4.29 -12.97 2.49
CA LEU A 28 -2.85 -13.03 2.68
C LEU A 28 -2.47 -12.58 4.09
N SER A 29 -1.57 -13.32 4.75
CA SER A 29 -0.93 -12.89 5.99
C SER A 29 0.15 -11.82 5.75
N GLN A 30 0.54 -11.11 6.80
CA GLN A 30 1.67 -10.17 6.71
C GLN A 30 2.99 -10.89 6.41
N VAL A 31 3.16 -12.13 6.90
CA VAL A 31 4.35 -12.95 6.64
C VAL A 31 4.45 -13.26 5.15
N GLU A 32 3.36 -13.76 4.55
CA GLU A 32 3.33 -14.13 3.14
C GLU A 32 3.57 -12.96 2.17
N VAL A 33 3.19 -11.74 2.56
CA VAL A 33 3.51 -10.55 1.76
C VAL A 33 4.97 -10.16 2.00
N ALA A 34 5.43 -10.14 3.24
CA ALA A 34 6.79 -9.78 3.59
C ALA A 34 7.83 -10.68 2.91
N GLU A 35 7.61 -12.00 2.90
CA GLU A 35 8.48 -12.98 2.22
C GLU A 35 8.62 -12.68 0.72
N ARG A 36 7.51 -12.32 0.06
CA ARG A 36 7.52 -11.96 -1.38
C ARG A 36 8.24 -10.64 -1.65
N LEU A 37 8.33 -9.77 -0.65
CA LEU A 37 9.00 -8.47 -0.71
C LEU A 37 10.44 -8.52 -0.18
N ASN A 38 10.93 -9.69 0.26
CA ASN A 38 12.20 -9.83 0.96
C ASN A 38 12.31 -8.92 2.21
N LEU A 39 11.18 -8.80 2.92
CA LEU A 39 11.04 -8.07 4.17
C LEU A 39 10.70 -9.05 5.31
N THR A 40 10.87 -8.60 6.54
CA THR A 40 10.35 -9.31 7.72
C THR A 40 8.87 -8.99 7.96
N GLN A 41 8.15 -9.89 8.64
CA GLN A 41 6.76 -9.61 9.06
C GLN A 41 6.67 -8.35 9.93
N SER A 42 7.68 -8.07 10.75
CA SER A 42 7.74 -6.85 11.57
C SER A 42 7.82 -5.58 10.71
N GLU A 43 8.62 -5.60 9.64
CA GLU A 43 8.70 -4.48 8.69
C GLU A 43 7.38 -4.27 7.96
N MET A 44 6.72 -5.34 7.53
CA MET A 44 5.38 -5.25 6.93
C MET A 44 4.36 -4.69 7.93
N SER A 45 4.41 -5.11 9.20
CA SER A 45 3.53 -4.57 10.24
C SER A 45 3.76 -3.09 10.49
N LYS A 46 5.02 -2.62 10.52
CA LYS A 46 5.37 -1.20 10.69
C LYS A 46 4.96 -0.35 9.48
N LEU A 47 5.00 -0.94 8.30
CA LEU A 47 4.52 -0.31 7.08
C LEU A 47 2.98 -0.17 7.12
N GLU A 48 2.25 -1.19 7.58
CA GLU A 48 0.79 -1.15 7.73
C GLU A 48 0.30 -0.24 8.85
N SER A 49 1.10 -0.01 9.89
CA SER A 49 0.80 0.96 10.95
C SER A 49 1.18 2.40 10.57
N GLY A 50 1.97 2.59 9.51
CA GLY A 50 2.52 3.89 9.12
C GLY A 50 3.76 4.32 9.91
N ASP A 51 4.28 3.47 10.81
CA ASP A 51 5.52 3.71 11.56
C ASP A 51 6.75 3.72 10.63
N ARG A 52 6.66 2.98 9.52
CA ARG A 52 7.66 2.96 8.45
C ARG A 52 7.05 3.45 7.15
N ARG A 53 7.77 4.32 6.45
CA ARG A 53 7.39 4.72 5.09
C ARG A 53 7.62 3.58 4.10
N MET A 54 6.66 3.41 3.21
CA MET A 54 6.76 2.55 2.05
C MET A 54 7.49 3.30 0.94
N ASP A 55 8.47 2.67 0.32
CA ASP A 55 9.09 3.21 -0.89
C ASP A 55 8.34 2.77 -2.16
N ILE A 56 8.67 3.40 -3.29
CA ILE A 56 7.95 3.17 -4.56
C ILE A 56 8.18 1.75 -5.13
N VAL A 57 9.31 1.13 -4.84
CA VAL A 57 9.63 -0.25 -5.26
C VAL A 57 8.82 -1.23 -4.43
N GLU A 58 8.77 -1.04 -3.11
CA GLU A 58 7.89 -1.82 -2.22
C GLU A 58 6.43 -1.71 -2.63
N PHE A 59 5.97 -0.49 -2.94
CA PHE A 59 4.61 -0.27 -3.41
C PHE A 59 4.33 -1.05 -4.69
N LYS A 60 5.22 -0.98 -5.69
CA LYS A 60 5.10 -1.75 -6.93
C LYS A 60 5.00 -3.26 -6.66
N GLU A 61 5.85 -3.80 -5.80
CA GLU A 61 5.82 -5.24 -5.48
C GLU A 61 4.55 -5.62 -4.71
N ILE A 62 4.04 -4.77 -3.81
CA ILE A 62 2.73 -4.98 -3.16
C ILE A 62 1.62 -5.07 -4.20
N LEU A 63 1.55 -4.13 -5.16
CA LEU A 63 0.53 -4.16 -6.21
C LEU A 63 0.61 -5.44 -7.05
N ARG A 64 1.82 -5.92 -7.31
CA ARG A 64 2.06 -7.18 -8.01
C ARG A 64 1.57 -8.38 -7.20
N VAL A 65 1.91 -8.46 -5.91
CA VAL A 65 1.44 -9.51 -5.00
C VAL A 65 -0.08 -9.49 -4.88
N TYR A 66 -0.69 -8.31 -4.92
CA TYR A 66 -2.14 -8.14 -4.84
C TYR A 66 -2.86 -8.29 -6.20
N ARG A 67 -2.13 -8.74 -7.22
CA ARG A 67 -2.64 -9.06 -8.56
C ARG A 67 -3.42 -7.88 -9.16
N ILE A 68 -2.85 -6.68 -9.13
CA ILE A 68 -3.52 -5.44 -9.59
C ILE A 68 -4.15 -5.56 -10.99
N ASN A 69 -3.57 -6.35 -11.90
CA ASN A 69 -4.12 -6.57 -13.24
C ASN A 69 -5.45 -7.34 -13.24
N GLU A 70 -5.68 -8.19 -12.25
CA GLU A 70 -6.91 -8.99 -12.08
C GLU A 70 -7.84 -8.35 -11.04
N ASN A 71 -7.32 -7.43 -10.23
CA ASN A 71 -8.04 -6.74 -9.17
C ASN A 71 -8.50 -5.35 -9.64
N SER A 72 -9.66 -5.31 -10.30
CA SER A 72 -10.24 -4.06 -10.83
C SER A 72 -10.48 -2.99 -9.76
N LYS A 73 -10.79 -3.39 -8.52
CA LYS A 73 -11.01 -2.45 -7.40
C LYS A 73 -9.71 -1.78 -6.96
N LEU A 74 -8.65 -2.57 -6.77
CA LEU A 74 -7.33 -2.03 -6.44
C LEU A 74 -6.80 -1.15 -7.57
N ASN A 75 -6.94 -1.59 -8.82
CA ASN A 75 -6.52 -0.83 -9.98
C ASN A 75 -7.23 0.53 -10.06
N GLY A 76 -8.57 0.56 -9.95
CA GLY A 76 -9.34 1.80 -9.94
C GLY A 76 -8.87 2.76 -8.83
N PHE A 77 -8.70 2.26 -7.60
CA PHE A 77 -8.18 3.08 -6.50
C PHE A 77 -6.78 3.63 -6.79
N VAL A 78 -5.88 2.83 -7.37
CA VAL A 78 -4.52 3.27 -7.72
C VAL A 78 -4.57 4.37 -8.78
N MET A 79 -5.43 4.23 -9.80
CA MET A 79 -5.61 5.25 -10.83
C MET A 79 -6.17 6.55 -10.26
N GLU A 80 -7.19 6.48 -9.41
CA GLU A 80 -7.76 7.62 -8.68
C GLU A 80 -6.69 8.30 -7.79
N PHE A 81 -5.95 7.50 -7.02
CA PHE A 81 -4.92 7.99 -6.10
C PHE A 81 -3.81 8.79 -6.80
N PHE A 82 -3.38 8.34 -7.99
CA PHE A 82 -2.39 9.06 -8.80
C PHE A 82 -2.99 10.14 -9.70
N GLY A 83 -4.32 10.31 -9.74
CA GLY A 83 -4.98 11.25 -10.62
C GLY A 83 -4.78 10.91 -12.11
N LEU A 84 -4.70 9.61 -12.43
CA LEU A 84 -4.50 9.10 -13.79
C LEU A 84 -5.80 8.69 -14.48
N GLU A 85 -6.94 8.95 -13.84
CA GLU A 85 -8.26 8.77 -14.45
C GLU A 85 -8.42 9.76 -15.62
N ARG A 86 -8.86 9.27 -16.78
CA ARG A 86 -9.16 10.09 -17.96
C ARG A 86 -10.60 10.57 -17.95
#